data_AF-A0A357AYQ0-F1
#
_entry.id   AF-A0A357AYQ0-F1
#
_cell.length_a   1.000
_cell.length_b   1.000
_cell.length_c   1.000
_cell.angle_alpha   90.00
_cell.angle_beta   90.00
_cell.angle_gamma   90.00
#
_symmetry.space_group_name_H-M   'P 1'
#
loop_
_entity.id
_entity.type
_entity.pdbx_description
1 polymer ?
#
loop_
_entity_poly.entity_id
_entity_poly.type
_entity_poly.pdbx_seq_one_letter_code
_entity_poly.pdbx_strand_id
1 'polypeptide(L)'
;EVASKMAQMCVNRTDAPYITYCMACRDRFAREGKASRHILELVYGTDAGAPPDISEKRYNRLSLKSGLLNEIWGEETAEMTCEFPMEFTPKALAEMDDRMILKSDVIAVMASLRETGEAIFDSESGFLVTRKRIGNVTFWVRYEEKDGGYIIRGAYSHRMKVEARQA
;
A
#
# COMPACT_ATOMS: atom_id res chain seq x y z
N GLU A 1 10.49 0.13 -16.61
CA GLU A 1 10.97 0.80 -17.84
C GLU A 1 10.30 0.28 -19.12
N VAL A 2 10.39 -1.01 -19.46
CA VAL A 2 9.84 -1.58 -20.71
C VAL A 2 8.32 -1.37 -20.86
N ALA A 3 7.55 -1.61 -19.80
CA ALA A 3 6.09 -1.49 -19.83
C ALA A 3 5.60 -0.07 -20.15
N SER A 4 6.31 0.98 -19.71
CA SER A 4 5.97 2.37 -20.02
C SER A 4 6.30 2.69 -21.48
N LYS A 5 7.49 2.29 -21.98
CA LYS A 5 7.85 2.42 -23.40
C LYS A 5 6.82 1.78 -24.35
N MET A 6 6.36 0.56 -24.05
CA MET A 6 5.35 -0.11 -24.88
C MET A 6 3.99 0.59 -24.83
N ALA A 7 3.57 1.08 -23.67
CA ALA A 7 2.33 1.84 -23.54
C ALA A 7 2.41 3.12 -24.37
N GLN A 8 3.52 3.85 -24.30
CA GLN A 8 3.72 5.11 -25.03
C GLN A 8 3.70 4.91 -26.55
N MET A 9 4.28 3.82 -27.08
CA MET A 9 4.16 3.44 -28.49
C MET A 9 2.72 3.18 -28.93
N CYS A 10 1.87 2.73 -28.00
CA CYS A 10 0.47 2.45 -28.29
C CYS A 10 -0.39 3.72 -28.16
N VAL A 11 -0.07 4.64 -27.25
CA VAL A 11 -0.84 5.88 -27.01
C VAL A 11 -0.89 6.78 -28.23
N ASN A 12 0.19 6.86 -29.00
CA ASN A 12 0.32 7.78 -30.14
C ASN A 12 -0.31 7.29 -31.45
N ARG A 13 -1.06 6.18 -31.44
CA ARG A 13 -1.61 5.58 -32.68
C ARG A 13 -2.87 6.26 -33.19
N THR A 14 -3.63 6.92 -32.32
CA THR A 14 -4.87 7.63 -32.66
C THR A 14 -5.24 8.59 -31.54
N ASP A 15 -6.04 9.62 -31.84
CA ASP A 15 -6.55 10.59 -30.87
C ASP A 15 -7.77 10.08 -30.11
N ALA A 16 -8.49 9.08 -30.63
CA ALA A 16 -9.69 8.54 -30.00
C ALA A 16 -9.41 7.90 -28.62
N PRO A 17 -10.34 7.95 -27.65
CA PRO A 17 -10.23 7.24 -26.38
C PRO A 17 -10.12 5.73 -26.56
N TYR A 18 -9.47 5.04 -25.62
CA TYR A 18 -9.27 3.59 -25.69
C TYR A 18 -10.32 2.82 -24.89
N ILE A 19 -10.79 1.72 -25.47
CA ILE A 19 -11.58 0.71 -24.78
C ILE A 19 -10.69 -0.51 -24.59
N THR A 20 -10.66 -1.04 -23.37
CA THR A 20 -9.82 -2.17 -22.98
C THR A 20 -10.66 -3.26 -22.31
N TYR A 21 -10.21 -4.50 -22.40
CA TYR A 21 -10.77 -5.64 -21.65
C TYR A 21 -9.88 -6.07 -20.47
N CYS A 22 -8.79 -5.34 -20.21
CA CYS A 22 -7.85 -5.60 -19.15
C CYS A 22 -7.68 -4.34 -18.29
N MET A 23 -8.04 -4.43 -17.01
CA MET A 23 -7.96 -3.31 -16.06
C MET A 23 -6.53 -2.76 -15.91
N ALA A 24 -5.52 -3.63 -16.01
CA ALA A 24 -4.12 -3.20 -15.96
C ALA A 24 -3.71 -2.39 -17.21
N CYS A 25 -4.25 -2.73 -18.38
CA CYS A 25 -4.05 -1.95 -19.61
C CYS A 25 -4.76 -0.60 -19.53
N ARG A 26 -6.01 -0.59 -19.04
CA ARG A 26 -6.77 0.64 -18.75
C ARG A 26 -5.95 1.60 -17.90
N ASP A 27 -5.51 1.14 -16.73
CA ASP A 27 -4.73 1.97 -15.80
C ASP A 27 -3.41 2.44 -16.39
N ARG A 28 -2.74 1.59 -17.17
CA ARG A 28 -1.48 1.95 -17.80
C ARG A 28 -1.65 3.09 -18.80
N PHE A 29 -2.65 3.02 -19.69
CA PHE A 29 -2.88 4.07 -20.67
C PHE A 29 -3.30 5.38 -20.02
N ALA A 30 -4.16 5.32 -19.01
CA ALA A 30 -4.54 6.50 -18.23
C ALA A 30 -3.33 7.14 -17.52
N ARG A 31 -2.38 6.36 -17.00
CA ARG A 31 -1.12 6.88 -16.42
C ARG A 31 -0.20 7.56 -17.43
N GLU A 32 -0.29 7.17 -18.70
CA GLU A 32 0.44 7.81 -19.81
C GLU A 32 -0.37 8.98 -20.43
N GLY A 33 -1.45 9.42 -19.78
CA GLY A 33 -2.27 10.57 -20.21
C GLY A 33 -3.32 10.26 -21.27
N LYS A 34 -3.50 9.00 -21.67
CA LYS A 34 -4.50 8.61 -22.68
C LYS A 34 -5.83 8.27 -22.01
N ALA A 35 -6.89 8.98 -22.43
CA ALA A 35 -8.26 8.66 -22.03
C ALA A 35 -8.57 7.19 -22.37
N SER A 36 -8.86 6.40 -21.35
CA SER A 36 -9.08 4.96 -21.49
C SER A 36 -10.13 4.46 -20.49
N ARG A 37 -10.95 3.51 -20.96
CA ARG A 37 -11.99 2.84 -20.18
C ARG A 37 -11.91 1.33 -20.34
N HIS A 38 -12.35 0.63 -19.30
CA HIS A 38 -12.55 -0.80 -19.31
C HIS A 38 -13.97 -1.12 -19.81
N ILE A 39 -14.15 -2.24 -20.50
CA ILE A 39 -15.46 -2.67 -21.00
C ILE A 39 -16.50 -2.78 -19.88
N LEU A 40 -16.09 -3.24 -18.69
CA LEU A 40 -17.00 -3.33 -17.53
C LEU A 40 -17.42 -1.95 -17.01
N GLU A 41 -16.56 -0.93 -17.07
CA GLU A 41 -16.93 0.43 -16.68
C GLU A 41 -18.05 0.97 -17.59
N LEU A 42 -18.02 0.63 -18.88
CA LEU A 42 -19.09 0.98 -19.82
C LEU A 42 -20.38 0.21 -19.54
N VAL A 43 -20.27 -1.10 -19.32
CA VAL A 43 -21.43 -1.98 -19.06
C VAL A 43 -22.16 -1.56 -17.79
N TYR A 44 -21.43 -1.25 -16.72
CA TYR A 44 -22.00 -0.83 -15.44
C TYR A 44 -22.23 0.68 -15.32
N GLY A 45 -21.96 1.46 -16.39
CA GLY A 45 -22.12 2.92 -16.37
C GLY A 45 -21.26 3.62 -15.30
N THR A 46 -20.16 3.00 -14.88
CA THR A 46 -19.30 3.50 -13.81
C THR A 46 -18.24 4.43 -14.40
N ASP A 47 -17.94 5.53 -13.71
CA ASP A 47 -16.82 6.35 -14.13
C ASP A 47 -15.48 5.64 -13.89
N ALA A 48 -14.58 5.82 -14.82
CA ALA A 48 -13.31 5.12 -14.85
C ALA A 48 -12.33 5.72 -13.82
N GLY A 49 -12.46 7.00 -13.48
CA GLY A 49 -11.69 7.67 -12.46
C GLY A 49 -10.17 7.65 -12.68
N ALA A 50 -9.43 8.05 -11.64
CA ALA A 50 -7.97 7.97 -11.63
C ALA A 50 -7.53 6.50 -11.44
N PRO A 51 -6.47 6.04 -12.14
CA PRO A 51 -5.91 4.72 -11.91
C PRO A 51 -5.45 4.56 -10.44
N PRO A 52 -5.93 3.53 -9.71
CA PRO A 52 -5.54 3.36 -8.33
C PRO A 52 -4.04 3.03 -8.22
N ASP A 53 -3.42 3.47 -7.12
CA ASP A 53 -2.03 3.10 -6.79
C ASP A 53 -1.93 1.62 -6.34
N ILE A 54 -0.72 1.14 -6.07
CA ILE A 54 -0.52 -0.29 -5.72
C ILE A 54 -1.16 -0.60 -4.37
N SER A 55 -1.08 0.33 -3.41
CA SER A 55 -1.67 0.19 -2.08
C SER A 55 -3.19 0.12 -2.16
N GLU A 56 -3.81 1.00 -2.93
CA GLU A 56 -5.24 1.05 -3.19
C GLU A 56 -5.72 -0.19 -3.95
N LYS A 57 -5.00 -0.65 -4.98
CA LYS A 57 -5.32 -1.92 -5.66
C LYS A 57 -5.34 -3.10 -4.71
N ARG A 58 -4.34 -3.18 -3.82
CA ARG A 58 -4.24 -4.27 -2.85
C ARG A 58 -5.32 -4.14 -1.78
N TYR A 59 -5.60 -2.93 -1.30
CA TYR A 59 -6.70 -2.65 -0.38
C TYR A 59 -8.05 -3.04 -0.98
N ASN A 60 -8.37 -2.57 -2.20
CA ASN A 60 -9.62 -2.89 -2.90
C ASN A 60 -9.77 -4.40 -3.10
N ARG A 61 -8.69 -5.11 -3.46
CA ARG A 61 -8.71 -6.57 -3.58
C ARG A 61 -8.96 -7.28 -2.25
N LEU A 62 -8.34 -6.81 -1.17
CA LEU A 62 -8.53 -7.39 0.16
C LEU A 62 -9.94 -7.11 0.68
N SER A 63 -10.42 -5.86 0.58
CA SER A 63 -11.78 -5.46 0.95
C SER A 63 -12.82 -6.26 0.19
N LEU A 64 -12.68 -6.40 -1.14
CA LEU A 64 -13.57 -7.23 -1.96
C LEU A 64 -13.53 -8.70 -1.53
N LYS A 65 -12.34 -9.27 -1.31
CA LYS A 65 -12.20 -10.66 -0.87
C LYS A 65 -12.90 -10.87 0.48
N SER A 66 -12.64 -9.97 1.43
CA SER A 66 -13.24 -9.98 2.76
C SER A 66 -14.76 -9.91 2.70
N GLY A 67 -15.31 -8.96 1.94
CA GLY A 67 -16.75 -8.84 1.72
C GLY A 67 -17.35 -10.11 1.13
N LEU A 68 -16.74 -10.66 0.07
CA LEU A 68 -17.24 -11.89 -0.56
C LEU A 68 -17.18 -13.11 0.39
N LEU A 69 -16.10 -13.26 1.16
CA LEU A 69 -15.97 -14.34 2.15
C LEU A 69 -17.05 -14.26 3.24
N ASN A 70 -17.34 -13.05 3.72
CA ASN A 70 -18.39 -12.84 4.70
C ASN A 70 -19.79 -13.07 4.08
N GLU A 71 -20.10 -12.40 2.97
CA GLU A 71 -21.44 -12.40 2.37
C GLU A 71 -21.86 -13.75 1.79
N ILE A 72 -20.93 -14.49 1.16
CA ILE A 72 -21.23 -15.74 0.46
C ILE A 72 -20.95 -16.96 1.34
N TRP A 73 -19.86 -16.94 2.12
CA TRP A 73 -19.40 -18.10 2.90
C TRP A 73 -19.57 -17.95 4.41
N GLY A 74 -19.95 -16.76 4.92
CA GLY A 74 -20.08 -16.53 6.37
C GLY A 74 -18.76 -16.51 7.12
N GLU A 75 -17.63 -16.37 6.42
CA GLU A 75 -16.30 -16.35 7.03
C GLU A 75 -15.93 -14.92 7.46
N GLU A 76 -15.65 -14.74 8.76
CA GLU A 76 -15.10 -13.47 9.26
C GLU A 76 -13.63 -13.33 8.89
N THR A 77 -13.29 -12.29 8.13
CA THR A 77 -11.91 -11.85 7.94
C THR A 77 -11.58 -10.78 8.97
N ALA A 78 -10.48 -10.94 9.71
CA ALA A 78 -10.01 -9.93 10.66
C ALA A 78 -9.71 -8.60 9.93
N GLU A 79 -10.55 -7.58 10.13
CA GLU A 79 -10.22 -6.20 9.78
C GLU A 79 -9.13 -5.70 10.74
N MET A 80 -8.03 -5.19 10.19
CA MET A 80 -7.04 -4.50 11.02
C MET A 80 -7.52 -3.08 11.31
N THR A 81 -8.21 -2.92 12.43
CA THR A 81 -8.54 -1.61 13.00
C THR A 81 -7.29 -1.01 13.67
N CYS A 82 -6.96 0.24 13.32
CA CYS A 82 -5.91 0.98 14.03
C CYS A 82 -6.53 1.59 15.30
N GLU A 83 -6.17 1.07 16.46
CA GLU A 83 -6.73 1.51 17.76
C GLU A 83 -6.20 2.86 18.24
N PHE A 84 -5.27 3.47 17.51
CA PHE A 84 -4.60 4.70 17.90
C PHE A 84 -4.40 5.66 16.72
N PRO A 85 -4.31 6.98 16.96
CA PRO A 85 -4.08 7.95 15.90
C PRO A 85 -2.75 7.69 15.18
N MET A 86 -2.78 7.69 13.86
CA MET A 86 -1.60 7.50 13.03
C MET A 86 -1.67 8.39 11.80
N GLU A 87 -0.64 9.22 11.62
CA GLU A 87 -0.49 10.10 10.45
C GLU A 87 0.69 9.65 9.61
N PHE A 88 0.56 9.74 8.29
CA PHE A 88 1.63 9.40 7.35
C PHE A 88 2.10 10.65 6.63
N THR A 89 3.40 10.91 6.67
CA THR A 89 3.97 12.00 5.85
C THR A 89 3.92 11.65 4.36
N PRO A 90 3.84 12.64 3.44
CA PRO A 90 3.87 12.38 2.01
C PRO A 90 5.10 11.58 1.56
N LYS A 91 6.25 11.86 2.19
CA LYS A 91 7.50 11.11 1.97
C LYS A 91 7.36 9.64 2.38
N ALA A 92 6.75 9.37 3.54
CA ALA A 92 6.52 8.00 3.99
C ALA A 92 5.59 7.25 3.04
N LEU A 93 4.52 7.88 2.56
CA LEU A 93 3.59 7.28 1.60
C LEU A 93 4.29 6.93 0.28
N ALA A 94 5.15 7.82 -0.23
CA ALA A 94 5.94 7.55 -1.43
C ALA A 94 6.95 6.41 -1.21
N GLU A 95 7.70 6.41 -0.11
CA GLU A 95 8.64 5.32 0.24
C GLU A 95 7.91 3.97 0.37
N MET A 96 6.72 3.98 0.96
CA MET A 96 5.88 2.79 1.13
C MET A 96 5.38 2.26 -0.22
N ASP A 97 4.91 3.14 -1.12
CA ASP A 97 4.45 2.76 -2.45
C ASP A 97 5.58 2.17 -3.30
N ASP A 98 6.74 2.85 -3.35
CA ASP A 98 7.93 2.39 -4.07
C ASP A 98 8.41 1.00 -3.61
N ARG A 99 8.24 0.71 -2.32
CA ARG A 99 8.69 -0.54 -1.67
C ARG A 99 7.58 -1.56 -1.48
N MET A 100 6.37 -1.27 -1.97
CA MET A 100 5.18 -2.10 -1.81
C MET A 100 4.87 -2.49 -0.35
N ILE A 101 5.06 -1.55 0.58
CA ILE A 101 4.78 -1.70 2.02
C ILE A 101 3.37 -1.20 2.31
N LEU A 102 2.54 -2.00 2.98
CA LEU A 102 1.16 -1.63 3.24
C LEU A 102 1.00 -0.82 4.52
N LYS A 103 -0.06 0.01 4.56
CA LYS A 103 -0.52 0.64 5.80
C LYS A 103 -0.85 -0.40 6.88
N SER A 104 -1.45 -1.53 6.52
CA SER A 104 -1.71 -2.63 7.45
C SER A 104 -0.42 -3.22 8.04
N ASP A 105 0.65 -3.33 7.24
CA ASP A 105 1.95 -3.81 7.75
C ASP A 105 2.51 -2.82 8.78
N VAL A 106 2.41 -1.52 8.49
CA VAL A 106 2.82 -0.45 9.42
C VAL A 106 1.98 -0.47 10.70
N ILE A 107 0.66 -0.61 10.59
CA ILE A 107 -0.25 -0.70 11.76
C ILE A 107 0.14 -1.91 12.63
N ALA A 108 0.40 -3.07 12.02
CA ALA A 108 0.81 -4.27 12.77
C ALA A 108 2.14 -4.06 13.51
N VAL A 109 3.08 -3.36 12.89
CA VAL A 109 4.37 -2.99 13.50
C VAL A 109 4.15 -2.05 14.69
N MET A 110 3.36 -1.00 14.51
CA MET A 110 3.12 -0.01 15.57
C MET A 110 2.27 -0.56 16.72
N ALA A 111 1.36 -1.50 16.46
CA ALA A 111 0.65 -2.22 17.50
C ALA A 111 1.62 -3.06 18.35
N SER A 112 2.58 -3.74 17.71
CA SER A 112 3.62 -4.50 18.41
C SER A 112 4.51 -3.61 19.27
N LEU A 113 4.83 -2.41 18.80
CA LEU A 113 5.58 -1.43 19.59
C LEU A 113 4.85 -1.10 20.90
N ARG A 114 3.53 -0.97 20.90
CA ARG A 114 2.76 -0.70 22.13
C ARG A 114 2.75 -1.89 23.09
N GLU A 115 2.77 -3.10 22.56
CA GLU A 115 2.81 -4.33 23.35
C GLU A 115 4.18 -4.58 23.97
N THR A 116 5.26 -4.36 23.21
CA THR A 116 6.63 -4.76 23.60
C THR A 116 7.50 -3.59 24.07
N GLY A 117 7.20 -2.36 23.65
CA GLY A 117 8.06 -1.20 23.84
C GLY A 117 9.36 -1.24 23.05
N GLU A 118 9.54 -2.21 22.14
CA GLU A 118 10.80 -2.38 21.41
C GLU A 118 10.99 -1.29 20.34
N ALA A 119 11.88 -0.34 20.62
CA ALA A 119 12.30 0.70 19.70
C ALA A 119 13.81 0.95 19.77
N ILE A 120 14.37 1.40 18.65
CA ILE A 120 15.77 1.80 18.50
C ILE A 120 15.77 3.28 18.15
N PHE A 121 16.56 4.08 18.86
CA PHE A 121 16.81 5.46 18.48
C PHE A 121 17.91 5.51 17.43
N ASP A 122 17.59 6.04 16.25
CA ASP A 122 18.57 6.28 15.19
C ASP A 122 19.17 7.69 15.36
N SER A 123 20.40 7.75 15.85
CA SER A 123 21.11 9.02 16.10
C SER A 123 21.41 9.82 14.82
N GLU A 124 21.45 9.17 13.65
CA GLU A 124 21.76 9.84 12.39
C GLU A 124 20.53 10.57 11.85
N SER A 125 19.37 9.92 11.86
CA SER A 125 18.12 10.54 11.40
C SER A 125 17.34 11.29 12.48
N GLY A 126 17.64 11.04 13.76
CA GLY A 126 16.94 11.63 14.91
C GLY A 126 15.56 11.02 15.18
N PHE A 127 15.20 9.92 14.52
CA PHE A 127 13.89 9.27 14.64
C PHE A 127 13.95 7.98 15.47
N LEU A 128 12.81 7.61 16.03
CA LEU A 128 12.62 6.27 16.60
C LEU A 128 12.30 5.29 15.48
N VAL A 129 12.86 4.09 15.60
CA VAL A 129 12.66 3.00 14.66
C VAL A 129 12.22 1.75 15.39
N THR A 130 11.09 1.19 15.00
CA THR A 130 10.62 -0.10 15.51
C THR A 130 10.52 -1.10 14.37
N ARG A 131 10.35 -2.38 14.71
CA ARG A 131 10.25 -3.47 13.75
C ARG A 131 9.25 -4.52 14.17
N LYS A 132 8.73 -5.22 13.17
CA LYS A 132 8.01 -6.49 13.37
C LYS A 132 8.25 -7.41 12.21
N ARG A 133 8.39 -8.70 12.51
CA ARG A 133 8.38 -9.74 11.49
C ARG A 133 6.94 -10.18 11.22
N ILE A 134 6.50 -10.06 9.96
CA ILE A 134 5.19 -10.51 9.48
C ILE A 134 5.47 -11.57 8.40
N GLY A 135 5.14 -12.83 8.70
CA GLY A 135 5.52 -13.96 7.87
C GLY A 135 7.05 -14.10 7.72
N ASN A 136 7.55 -13.99 6.49
CA ASN A 136 8.98 -14.08 6.16
C ASN A 136 9.65 -12.71 5.93
N VAL A 137 8.95 -11.61 6.14
CA VAL A 137 9.45 -10.25 5.95
C VAL A 137 9.49 -9.53 7.30
N THR A 138 10.58 -8.80 7.55
CA THR A 138 10.67 -7.89 8.69
C THR A 138 10.48 -6.48 8.17
N PHE A 139 9.47 -5.81 8.72
CA PHE A 139 9.14 -4.42 8.42
C PHE A 139 9.72 -3.53 9.51
N TRP A 140 10.26 -2.39 9.09
CA TRP A 140 10.82 -1.36 9.93
C TRP A 140 10.07 -0.07 9.67
N VAL A 141 9.72 0.62 10.75
CA VAL A 141 8.94 1.84 10.70
C VAL A 141 9.70 2.91 11.47
N ARG A 142 10.00 4.02 10.79
CA ARG A 142 10.53 5.24 11.39
C ARG A 142 9.36 6.13 11.76
N TYR A 143 9.31 6.55 13.02
CA TYR A 143 8.20 7.31 13.55
C TYR A 143 8.64 8.34 14.58
N GLU A 144 7.72 9.25 14.87
CA GLU A 144 7.76 10.16 16.02
C GLU A 144 6.47 9.99 16.82
N GLU A 145 6.55 10.18 18.12
CA GLU A 145 5.38 10.19 19.00
C GLU A 145 4.79 11.60 19.03
N LYS A 146 3.47 11.70 18.85
CA LYS A 146 2.75 12.97 18.91
C LYS A 146 1.32 12.77 19.43
N ASP A 147 0.94 13.54 20.45
CA ASP A 147 -0.43 13.60 20.98
C ASP A 147 -1.07 12.24 21.28
N GLY A 148 -0.28 11.28 21.80
CA GLY A 148 -0.76 9.93 22.10
C GLY A 148 -0.94 9.01 20.87
N GLY A 149 -0.53 9.48 19.69
CA GLY A 149 -0.43 8.73 18.44
C GLY A 149 0.98 8.77 17.84
N TYR A 150 1.07 8.48 16.55
CA TYR A 150 2.36 8.42 15.84
C TYR A 150 2.33 9.14 14.49
N ILE A 151 3.43 9.82 14.17
CA ILE A 151 3.71 10.32 12.82
C ILE A 151 4.71 9.38 12.16
N ILE A 152 4.30 8.75 11.06
CA ILE A 152 5.15 7.87 10.27
C ILE A 152 6.00 8.70 9.31
N ARG A 153 7.32 8.61 9.51
CA ARG A 153 8.35 9.32 8.72
C ARG A 153 8.90 8.49 7.58
N GLY A 154 8.79 7.16 7.65
CA GLY A 154 9.13 6.26 6.57
C GLY A 154 9.05 4.79 6.98
N ALA A 155 9.07 3.90 6.00
CA ALA A 155 9.07 2.46 6.24
C ALA A 155 9.98 1.73 5.26
N TYR A 156 10.58 0.64 5.71
CA TYR A 156 11.34 -0.26 4.86
C TYR A 156 11.16 -1.70 5.28
N SER A 157 11.56 -2.64 4.42
CA SER A 157 11.43 -4.06 4.72
C SER A 157 12.65 -4.83 4.23
N HIS A 158 12.92 -5.95 4.90
CA HIS A 158 13.97 -6.88 4.49
C HIS A 158 13.56 -8.33 4.78
N ARG A 159 14.16 -9.28 4.04
CA ARG A 159 13.95 -10.72 4.25
C ARG A 159 15.02 -11.33 5.15
N MET A 160 15.24 -10.72 6.31
CA MET A 160 16.17 -11.20 7.34
C MET A 160 15.42 -11.46 8.65
N LYS A 161 15.87 -12.48 9.39
CA LYS A 161 15.48 -12.67 10.79
C LYS A 161 16.42 -11.82 11.63
N VAL A 162 15.85 -10.99 12.49
CA VAL A 162 16.64 -10.20 13.43
C VAL A 162 16.19 -10.59 14.82
N GLU A 163 17.15 -11.05 15.60
CA GLU A 163 16.93 -11.49 16.97
C GLU A 163 17.44 -10.38 17.89
N ALA A 164 16.69 -10.08 18.95
CA ALA A 164 17.22 -9.26 20.03
C ALA A 164 18.30 -10.09 20.74
N ARG A 165 19.46 -9.48 20.99
CA ARG A 165 20.49 -10.12 21.80
C ARG A 165 19.96 -10.19 23.23
N GLN A 166 19.68 -11.40 23.71
CA GLN A 166 19.34 -11.60 25.13
C GLN A 166 20.57 -11.22 25.95
N ALA A 167 20.35 -10.37 26.96
CA ALA A 167 21.37 -9.95 27.92
C ALA A 167 21.68 -11.07 28.91
#